data_AF-A0A1Q8QRP2-F1
#
_entry.id   AF-A0A1Q8QRP2-F1
#
_cell.length_a   1.000
_cell.length_b   1.000
_cell.length_c   1.000
_cell.angle_alpha   90.00
_cell.angle_beta   90.00
_cell.angle_gamma   90.00
#
_symmetry.space_group_name_H-M   'P 1'
#
loop_
_entity.id
_entity.type
_entity.pdbx_description
1 polymer ?
#
loop_
_entity_poly.entity_id
_entity_poly.type
_entity_poly.pdbx_seq_one_letter_code
_entity_poly.pdbx_strand_id
1 'polypeptide(L)'
;MAVARAALAAGLSFDIGLMQINAQWLRRYHLPLELVFEPRGNVQVGVWILAQAIKRYGLTWEAVATYHTPLERNPERGRAYAAAVLARLGSKAPAMVSSSSSSPRQTVSPAASPMVVKRREMASNEK
;
A
#
# COMPACT_ATOMS: atom_id res chain seq x y z
N MET A 1 14.64 6.05 -26.28
CA MET A 1 15.50 4.95 -25.77
C MET A 1 16.98 5.31 -25.63
N ALA A 2 17.60 6.09 -26.54
CA ALA A 2 19.04 6.39 -26.50
C ALA A 2 19.53 6.99 -25.17
N VAL A 3 18.84 8.02 -24.66
CA VAL A 3 19.19 8.66 -23.37
C VAL A 3 19.13 7.66 -22.21
N ALA A 4 18.10 6.82 -22.15
CA ALA A 4 17.95 5.82 -21.10
C ALA A 4 19.05 4.74 -21.16
N ARG A 5 19.49 4.35 -22.36
CA ARG A 5 20.66 3.46 -22.51
C ARG A 5 21.94 4.11 -22.01
N ALA A 6 22.18 5.36 -22.38
CA ALA A 6 23.35 6.11 -21.93
C ALA A 6 23.35 6.27 -20.40
N ALA A 7 22.20 6.60 -19.81
CA ALA A 7 22.05 6.70 -18.36
C ALA A 7 22.27 5.35 -17.66
N LEU A 8 21.76 4.25 -18.22
CA LEU A 8 21.98 2.90 -17.70
C LEU A 8 23.47 2.52 -17.74
N ALA A 9 24.14 2.78 -18.87
CA ALA A 9 25.57 2.53 -19.06
C ALA A 9 26.44 3.40 -18.13
N ALA A 10 26.04 4.63 -17.87
CA ALA A 10 26.70 5.54 -16.94
C ALA A 10 26.42 5.22 -15.45
N GLY A 11 25.66 4.16 -15.15
CA GLY A 11 25.37 3.75 -13.77
C GLY A 11 24.35 4.65 -13.04
N LEU A 12 23.66 5.53 -13.75
CA LEU A 12 22.70 6.45 -13.15
C LEU A 12 21.45 5.71 -12.64
N SER A 13 20.80 6.28 -11.62
CA SER A 13 19.53 5.80 -11.10
C SER A 13 18.39 6.60 -11.69
N PHE A 14 17.41 5.93 -12.29
CA PHE A 14 16.21 6.53 -12.86
C PHE A 14 15.08 5.49 -12.89
N ASP A 15 13.84 5.96 -12.96
CA ASP A 15 12.65 5.12 -12.96
C ASP A 15 12.06 5.00 -14.37
N ILE A 16 11.46 3.85 -14.67
CA ILE A 16 11.09 3.47 -16.04
C ILE A 16 9.61 3.04 -16.08
N GLY A 17 8.87 3.60 -17.03
CA GLY A 17 7.53 3.17 -17.40
C GLY A 17 6.45 3.35 -16.32
N LEU A 18 5.33 2.66 -16.50
CA LEU A 18 4.10 2.84 -15.71
C LEU A 18 4.25 2.51 -14.22
N MET A 19 4.93 1.40 -13.91
CA MET A 19 5.20 0.95 -12.55
C MET A 19 6.45 1.59 -11.93
N GLN A 20 7.05 2.57 -12.62
CA GLN A 20 8.22 3.33 -12.16
C GLN A 20 9.34 2.41 -11.65
N ILE A 21 9.72 1.44 -12.48
CA ILE A 21 10.75 0.46 -12.13
C ILE A 21 12.10 1.15 -12.14
N ASN A 22 12.79 1.14 -11.01
CA ASN A 22 14.12 1.72 -10.92
C ASN A 22 15.16 0.90 -11.70
N ALA A 23 16.04 1.59 -12.45
CA ALA A 23 17.10 1.00 -13.28
C ALA A 23 18.06 0.06 -12.52
N GLN A 24 18.13 0.15 -11.19
CA GLN A 24 18.89 -0.81 -10.37
C GLN A 24 18.39 -2.26 -10.53
N TRP A 25 17.09 -2.47 -10.75
CA TRP A 25 16.52 -3.81 -10.96
C TRP A 25 17.00 -4.43 -12.27
N LEU A 26 17.12 -3.63 -13.33
CA LEU A 26 17.65 -4.08 -14.62
C LEU A 26 19.11 -4.50 -14.47
N ARG A 27 19.92 -3.73 -13.74
CA ARG A 27 21.31 -4.09 -13.45
C ARG A 27 21.43 -5.37 -12.64
N ARG A 28 20.61 -5.50 -11.60
CA ARG A 28 20.65 -6.65 -10.67
C ARG A 28 20.25 -7.96 -11.34
N TYR A 29 19.30 -7.93 -12.27
CA TYR A 29 18.73 -9.13 -12.90
C TYR A 29 19.04 -9.24 -14.40
N HIS A 30 19.93 -8.39 -14.92
CA HIS A 30 20.30 -8.33 -16.32
C HIS A 30 19.10 -8.24 -17.28
N LEU A 31 18.07 -7.50 -16.88
CA LEU A 31 16.85 -7.34 -17.69
C LEU A 31 17.11 -6.35 -18.84
N PRO A 32 16.62 -6.65 -20.06
CA PRO A 32 16.73 -5.73 -21.19
C PRO A 32 15.88 -4.48 -20.93
N LEU A 33 16.41 -3.32 -21.32
CA LEU A 33 15.75 -2.03 -21.11
C LEU A 33 14.40 -1.95 -21.85
N GLU A 34 14.32 -2.59 -23.01
CA GLU A 34 13.16 -2.67 -23.89
C GLU A 34 11.98 -3.33 -23.19
N LEU A 35 12.23 -4.39 -22.40
CA LEU A 35 11.18 -5.12 -21.70
C LEU A 35 10.40 -4.22 -20.75
N VAL A 36 11.08 -3.33 -20.03
CA VAL A 36 10.42 -2.43 -19.08
C VAL A 36 9.99 -1.10 -19.71
N PHE A 37 10.39 -0.82 -20.95
CA PHE A 37 9.85 0.32 -21.70
C PHE A 37 8.50 -0.01 -22.34
N GLU A 38 8.31 -1.26 -22.77
CA GLU A 38 7.03 -1.75 -23.23
C GLU A 38 6.00 -1.80 -22.08
N PRO A 39 4.81 -1.17 -22.20
CA PRO A 39 3.86 -1.07 -21.10
C PRO A 39 3.48 -2.41 -20.45
N ARG A 40 3.24 -3.45 -21.26
CA ARG A 40 2.92 -4.79 -20.77
C ARG A 40 4.08 -5.41 -19.99
N GLY A 41 5.29 -5.31 -20.55
CA GLY A 41 6.49 -5.86 -19.91
C GLY A 41 6.84 -5.10 -18.63
N ASN A 42 6.66 -3.78 -18.62
CA ASN A 42 6.80 -2.95 -17.42
C ASN A 42 5.87 -3.43 -16.30
N VAL A 43 4.60 -3.67 -16.61
CA VAL A 43 3.65 -4.19 -15.60
C VAL A 43 4.05 -5.58 -15.13
N GLN A 44 4.42 -6.49 -16.03
CA GLN A 44 4.84 -7.84 -15.68
C GLN A 44 6.06 -7.84 -14.74
N VAL A 45 7.09 -7.05 -15.06
CA VAL A 45 8.30 -6.95 -14.24
C VAL A 45 7.99 -6.27 -12.90
N GLY A 46 7.18 -5.20 -12.89
CA GLY A 46 6.83 -4.50 -11.66
C GLY A 46 6.00 -5.37 -10.70
N VAL A 47 5.03 -6.12 -11.23
CA VAL A 47 4.28 -7.12 -10.46
C VAL A 47 5.20 -8.21 -9.95
N TRP A 48 6.14 -8.69 -10.75
CA TRP A 48 7.13 -9.68 -10.31
C TRP A 48 8.02 -9.15 -9.18
N ILE A 49 8.51 -7.91 -9.25
CA ILE A 49 9.27 -7.26 -8.17
C ILE A 49 8.42 -7.16 -6.89
N LEU A 50 7.18 -6.70 -7.01
CA LEU A 50 6.25 -6.61 -5.88
C LEU A 50 5.97 -7.98 -5.28
N ALA A 51 5.82 -9.02 -6.10
CA ALA A 51 5.62 -10.39 -5.64
C ALA A 51 6.81 -10.89 -4.81
N GLN A 52 8.05 -10.51 -5.15
CA GLN A 52 9.21 -10.83 -4.30
C GLN A 52 9.15 -10.14 -2.93
N ALA A 53 8.72 -8.87 -2.90
CA ALA A 53 8.54 -8.16 -1.63
C ALA A 53 7.43 -8.83 -0.78
N ILE A 54 6.31 -9.19 -1.39
CA ILE A 54 5.22 -9.91 -0.73
C ILE A 54 5.68 -11.29 -0.24
N LYS A 55 6.49 -12.00 -1.01
CA LYS A 55 7.06 -13.29 -0.58
C LYS A 55 7.91 -13.14 0.69
N ARG A 56 8.59 -12.00 0.87
CA ARG A 56 9.49 -11.75 2.00
C ARG A 56 8.76 -11.22 3.24
N TYR A 57 7.78 -10.32 3.07
CA TYR A 57 7.13 -9.59 4.17
C TYR A 57 5.64 -9.91 4.33
N GLY A 58 5.10 -10.82 3.52
CA GLY A 58 3.67 -11.08 3.43
C GLY A 58 2.93 -9.98 2.65
N LEU A 59 1.60 -10.10 2.56
CA LEU A 59 0.75 -9.09 1.94
C LEU A 59 0.53 -7.92 2.92
N THR A 60 1.58 -7.12 3.12
CA THR A 60 1.65 -6.06 4.12
C THR A 60 2.10 -4.74 3.50
N TRP A 61 1.94 -3.63 4.25
CA TRP A 61 2.48 -2.33 3.85
C TRP A 61 4.01 -2.30 3.81
N GLU A 62 4.68 -3.21 4.52
CA GLU A 62 6.14 -3.37 4.46
C GLU A 62 6.59 -3.92 3.11
N ALA A 63 5.81 -4.81 2.49
CA ALA A 63 6.07 -5.27 1.12
C ALA A 63 5.97 -4.11 0.12
N VAL A 64 4.94 -3.26 0.27
CA VAL A 64 4.77 -2.04 -0.56
C VAL A 64 5.91 -1.05 -0.33
N ALA A 65 6.35 -0.85 0.92
CA ALA A 65 7.48 0.00 1.24
C ALA A 65 8.78 -0.51 0.61
N THR A 66 9.04 -1.81 0.71
CA THR A 66 10.24 -2.47 0.20
C THR A 66 10.34 -2.40 -1.31
N TYR A 67 9.22 -2.42 -2.02
CA TYR A 67 9.18 -2.28 -3.49
C TYR A 67 10.01 -1.08 -3.97
N HIS A 68 9.87 0.06 -3.29
CA HIS A 68 10.58 1.29 -3.63
C HIS A 68 11.88 1.49 -2.83
N THR A 69 11.90 1.12 -1.56
CA THR A 69 13.03 1.37 -0.67
C THR A 69 13.34 0.14 0.18
N PRO A 70 14.53 -0.46 0.08
CA PRO A 70 14.94 -1.52 1.00
C PRO A 70 14.88 -1.01 2.45
N LEU A 71 14.07 -1.66 3.28
CA LEU A 71 13.81 -1.22 4.64
C LEU A 71 15.07 -1.26 5.52
N GLU A 72 16.01 -2.15 5.21
CA GLU A 72 17.30 -2.22 5.89
C GLU A 72 18.20 -1.03 5.59
N ARG A 73 17.98 -0.35 4.46
CA ARG A 73 18.77 0.81 4.03
C ARG A 73 18.17 2.13 4.49
N ASN A 74 16.86 2.30 4.35
CA ASN A 74 16.18 3.51 4.76
C ASN A 74 14.69 3.22 5.09
N PRO A 75 14.40 2.81 6.34
CA PRO A 75 13.05 2.41 6.72
C PRO A 75 12.07 3.59 6.74
N GLU A 76 12.54 4.80 7.04
CA GLU A 76 11.70 6.01 7.05
C GLU A 76 11.18 6.36 5.66
N ARG A 77 12.07 6.37 4.66
CA ARG A 77 11.68 6.60 3.26
C ARG A 77 10.74 5.51 2.74
N GLY A 78 10.96 4.26 3.14
CA GLY A 78 10.05 3.15 2.82
C GLY A 78 8.65 3.36 3.40
N ARG A 79 8.55 3.68 4.70
CA ARG A 79 7.26 3.99 5.35
C ARG A 79 6.55 5.19 4.72
N ALA A 80 7.28 6.26 4.42
CA ALA A 80 6.73 7.44 3.76
C ALA A 80 6.15 7.10 2.38
N TYR A 81 6.84 6.26 1.60
CA TYR A 81 6.33 5.77 0.32
C TYR A 81 5.04 4.97 0.48
N ALA A 82 5.01 3.99 1.38
CA ALA A 82 3.81 3.19 1.63
C ALA A 82 2.62 4.05 2.09
N ALA A 83 2.86 5.03 2.98
CA ALA A 83 1.83 5.98 3.42
C ALA A 83 1.30 6.82 2.26
N ALA A 84 2.17 7.29 1.36
CA ALA A 84 1.75 8.04 0.16
C ALA A 84 0.90 7.18 -0.80
N VAL A 85 1.23 5.90 -0.95
CA VAL A 85 0.41 4.95 -1.73
C VAL A 85 -0.96 4.76 -1.09
N LEU A 86 -1.01 4.51 0.23
CA LEU A 86 -2.26 4.36 0.97
C LEU A 86 -3.16 5.60 0.85
N ALA A 87 -2.58 6.79 1.02
CA ALA A 87 -3.32 8.05 0.88
C ALA A 87 -3.99 8.18 -0.49
N ARG A 88 -3.26 7.86 -1.57
CA ARG A 88 -3.80 7.89 -2.94
C ARG A 88 -4.91 6.87 -3.17
N LEU A 89 -4.85 5.71 -2.53
CA LEU A 89 -5.94 4.72 -2.60
C LEU A 89 -7.17 5.19 -1.84
N GLY A 90 -7.00 5.81 -0.66
CA GLY A 90 -8.09 6.39 0.13
C GLY A 90 -8.75 7.60 -0.54
N SER A 91 -7.96 8.48 -1.17
CA SER A 91 -8.48 9.66 -1.87
C SER A 91 -9.17 9.35 -3.20
N LYS A 92 -8.98 8.15 -3.76
CA LYS A 92 -9.56 7.71 -5.03
C LYS A 92 -10.72 6.73 -4.85
N ALA A 93 -11.08 6.39 -3.61
CA ALA A 93 -12.36 5.75 -3.32
C ALA A 93 -13.48 6.69 -3.78
N PRO A 94 -14.48 6.24 -4.56
CA PRO A 94 -15.62 7.08 -4.88
C PRO A 94 -16.25 7.50 -3.56
N ALA A 95 -16.54 8.79 -3.42
CA ALA A 95 -17.33 9.30 -2.31
C ALA A 95 -18.64 8.49 -2.28
N MET A 96 -18.72 7.53 -1.36
CA MET A 96 -19.95 6.81 -1.09
C MET A 96 -20.94 7.90 -0.67
N VAL A 97 -21.97 8.09 -1.49
CA VAL A 97 -23.01 9.11 -1.31
C VAL A 97 -23.45 9.12 0.14
N SER A 98 -23.13 10.21 0.84
CA SER A 98 -23.69 10.54 2.14
C SER A 98 -25.18 10.83 1.93
N SER A 99 -26.02 9.80 1.86
CA SER A 99 -27.46 9.99 1.95
C SER A 99 -27.78 10.31 3.40
N SER A 100 -27.67 11.59 3.75
CA SER A 100 -28.39 12.17 4.88
C SER A 100 -29.89 11.98 4.62
N SER A 101 -30.49 10.96 5.25
CA SER A 101 -31.94 10.89 5.40
C SER A 101 -32.27 11.16 6.87
N SER A 102 -32.86 12.32 7.09
CA SER A 102 -33.37 12.83 8.34
C SER A 102 -34.78 12.28 8.63
N SER A 103 -34.93 11.42 9.66
CA SER A 103 -36.10 11.20 10.57
C SER A 103 -37.49 10.81 9.99
N PRO A 104 -38.47 10.28 10.80
CA PRO A 104 -38.54 10.20 12.26
C PRO A 104 -38.95 8.83 12.89
N ARG A 105 -38.59 8.71 14.17
CA ARG A 105 -39.19 7.95 15.29
C ARG A 105 -40.56 7.30 15.05
N GLN A 106 -40.66 5.97 15.17
CA GLN A 106 -41.86 5.28 15.66
C GLN A 106 -41.51 4.16 16.65
N THR A 107 -42.26 4.20 17.74
CA THR A 107 -42.26 3.37 18.94
C THR A 107 -43.04 2.08 18.71
N VAL A 108 -42.54 0.93 19.17
CA VAL A 108 -43.32 -0.09 19.91
C VAL A 108 -42.39 -1.11 20.62
N SER A 109 -42.57 -1.22 21.93
CA SER A 109 -42.26 -2.38 22.81
C SER A 109 -43.60 -2.95 23.30
N PRO A 110 -43.71 -4.10 24.03
CA PRO A 110 -42.68 -5.02 24.55
C PRO A 110 -43.00 -6.54 24.34
N ALA A 111 -42.05 -7.44 24.61
CA ALA A 111 -42.31 -8.73 25.30
C ALA A 111 -41.03 -9.53 25.63
N ALA A 112 -40.86 -9.80 26.94
CA ALA A 112 -40.20 -10.94 27.60
C ALA A 112 -38.66 -11.13 27.53
N SER A 113 -38.01 -10.83 28.67
CA SER A 113 -36.70 -11.33 29.12
C SER A 113 -36.79 -12.79 29.63
N PRO A 114 -35.66 -13.51 29.85
CA PRO A 114 -34.86 -13.37 31.08
C PRO A 114 -33.33 -13.29 30.83
N MET A 115 -32.64 -12.33 31.45
CA MET A 115 -31.69 -12.52 32.57
C MET A 115 -30.59 -13.58 32.36
N VAL A 116 -29.33 -13.13 32.19
CA VAL A 116 -28.22 -13.43 33.13
C VAL A 116 -27.24 -12.25 33.14
N VAL A 117 -26.97 -11.75 34.34
CA VAL A 117 -25.97 -10.74 34.70
C VAL A 117 -24.73 -11.46 35.24
N LYS A 118 -23.52 -11.01 34.89
CA LYS A 118 -22.44 -10.95 35.89
C LYS A 118 -21.50 -9.77 35.63
N ARG A 119 -21.63 -8.78 36.51
CA ARG A 119 -20.73 -7.65 36.71
C ARG A 119 -19.72 -8.03 37.81
N ARG A 120 -18.47 -7.59 37.68
CA ARG A 120 -17.65 -7.19 38.84
C ARG A 120 -16.98 -5.85 38.51
N GLU A 121 -17.46 -4.80 39.17
CA GLU A 121 -16.70 -3.58 39.50
C GLU A 121 -15.65 -3.93 40.57
N MET A 122 -14.57 -3.18 40.76
CA MET A 122 -14.43 -1.85 41.38
C MET A 122 -12.94 -1.44 41.23
N ALA A 123 -12.46 -0.20 41.27
CA ALA A 123 -12.95 1.17 41.34
C ALA A 123 -11.71 2.08 41.11
N SER A 124 -11.91 3.31 40.64
CA SER A 124 -10.94 4.41 40.71
C SER A 124 -10.66 4.80 42.17
N ASN A 125 -9.50 5.37 42.51
CA ASN A 125 -9.27 6.83 42.53
C ASN A 125 -7.95 7.22 43.22
N GLU A 126 -7.47 8.40 42.85
CA GLU A 126 -6.40 9.25 43.41
C GLU A 126 -5.84 8.97 44.81
N LYS A 127 -4.52 9.11 44.90
CA LYS A 127 -3.86 10.05 45.81
C LYS A 127 -2.67 10.71 45.10
#